data_AF-A0A7S2ZJB4-F1
#
_entry.id   AF-A0A7S2ZJB4-F1
#
_cell.length_a   1.000
_cell.length_b   1.000
_cell.length_c   1.000
_cell.angle_alpha   90.00
_cell.angle_beta   90.00
_cell.angle_gamma   90.00
#
_symmetry.space_group_name_H-M   'P 1'
#
loop_
_entity.id
_entity.type
_entity.pdbx_description
1 polymer ?
#
loop_
_entity_poly.entity_id
_entity_poly.type
_entity_poly.pdbx_seq_one_letter_code
_entity_poly.pdbx_strand_id
1 'polypeptide(L)'
;MDSVMNYVKEAATLFGEAGGNWRFTPGETPFSSTWIPVTTVLSYFVLIHLLQNKMELKKPFQMRGVLIAHNAFLCLASLVLFIWLFGTIVYRTFDQDATPHYLLCSEKMHNNGSLHIIYWLNNLTKYWELLDTVFLVLRKKPVLFLHEYHHGATLLLTWSQQREHSTVQWVPILLNLGVHIVMYYYYTLSAAKIRTSCPNQFPGKASLNQVAEDFHFCFA
;
A
#
# COMPACT_ATOMS: atom_id res chain seq x y z
N MET A 1 14.77 22.20 14.46
CA MET A 1 14.80 20.73 14.32
C MET A 1 14.11 20.06 15.50
N ASP A 2 14.31 20.60 16.72
CA ASP A 2 13.75 20.05 17.96
C ASP A 2 12.21 20.05 18.03
N SER A 3 11.55 21.10 17.51
CA SER A 3 10.09 21.14 17.48
C SER A 3 9.48 20.04 16.61
N VAL A 4 10.05 19.79 15.42
CA VAL A 4 9.62 18.68 14.54
C VAL A 4 9.90 17.34 15.20
N MET A 5 11.04 17.20 15.86
CA MET A 5 11.39 15.98 16.59
C MET A 5 10.43 15.72 17.75
N ASN A 6 9.96 16.77 18.44
CA ASN A 6 8.95 16.64 19.50
C ASN A 6 7.60 16.17 18.94
N TYR A 7 7.14 16.71 17.81
CA TYR A 7 5.93 16.21 17.14
C TYR A 7 6.08 14.76 16.67
N VAL A 8 7.25 14.38 16.14
CA VAL A 8 7.54 13.01 15.74
C VAL A 8 7.55 12.09 16.96
N LYS A 9 8.11 12.53 18.09
CA LYS A 9 8.10 11.80 19.35
C LYS A 9 6.68 11.61 19.88
N GLU A 10 5.87 12.66 19.90
CA GLU A 10 4.47 12.62 20.34
C GLU A 10 3.60 11.72 19.44
N ALA A 11 3.78 11.80 18.12
CA ALA A 11 3.11 10.90 17.20
C ALA A 11 3.59 9.45 17.38
N ALA A 12 4.90 9.23 17.52
CA ALA A 12 5.48 7.91 17.74
C ALA A 12 5.09 7.30 19.09
N THR A 13 4.87 8.09 20.14
CA THR A 13 4.32 7.59 21.41
C THR A 13 2.83 7.31 21.32
N LEU A 14 2.04 8.21 20.72
CA LEU A 14 0.60 8.00 20.48
C LEU A 14 0.35 6.70 19.71
N PHE A 15 1.11 6.48 18.64
CA PHE A 15 0.98 5.27 17.83
C PHE A 15 1.80 4.08 18.37
N GLY A 16 2.81 4.34 19.22
CA GLY A 16 3.60 3.33 19.92
C GLY A 16 2.77 2.58 20.96
N GLU A 17 1.95 3.31 21.73
CA GLU A 17 1.02 2.72 22.70
C GLU A 17 -0.09 1.90 22.04
N ALA A 18 -0.51 2.26 20.82
CA ALA A 18 -1.50 1.50 20.05
C ALA A 18 -1.01 0.09 19.67
N GLY A 19 0.31 -0.17 19.71
CA GLY A 19 0.95 -1.43 19.34
C GLY A 19 0.99 -2.50 20.43
N GLY A 20 1.15 -2.10 21.70
CA GLY A 20 1.37 -3.03 22.81
C GLY A 20 2.32 -4.19 22.47
N ASN A 21 1.95 -5.41 22.91
CA ASN A 21 2.60 -6.67 22.53
C ASN A 21 1.93 -7.34 21.33
N TRP A 22 1.21 -6.59 20.49
CA TRP A 22 0.47 -7.17 19.37
C TRP A 22 1.44 -7.81 18.36
N ARG A 23 1.17 -9.05 17.98
CA ARG A 23 1.95 -9.78 16.98
C ARG A 23 1.02 -10.41 15.97
N PHE A 24 1.48 -10.45 14.73
CA PHE A 24 0.80 -11.22 13.70
C PHE A 24 1.01 -12.72 13.98
N THR A 25 0.02 -13.38 14.57
CA THR A 25 0.05 -14.85 14.75
C THR A 25 -0.72 -15.53 13.62
N PRO A 26 -0.06 -16.39 12.81
CA PRO A 26 -0.74 -17.16 11.77
C PRO A 26 -1.85 -18.04 12.37
N GLY A 27 -3.10 -17.84 11.94
CA GLY A 27 -4.25 -18.63 12.35
C GLY A 27 -5.14 -18.01 13.45
N GLU A 28 -4.67 -16.99 14.16
CA GLU A 28 -5.46 -16.32 15.22
C GLU A 28 -5.85 -14.88 14.84
N THR A 29 -4.94 -14.14 14.19
CA THR A 29 -5.24 -12.77 13.77
C THR A 29 -6.14 -12.76 12.52
N PRO A 30 -7.07 -11.80 12.35
CA PRO A 30 -7.88 -11.71 11.14
C PRO A 30 -6.99 -11.58 9.90
N PHE A 31 -7.33 -12.32 8.83
CA PHE A 31 -6.55 -12.39 7.57
C PHE A 31 -5.15 -13.06 7.68
N SER A 32 -4.87 -13.77 8.77
CA SER A 32 -3.55 -14.41 8.97
C SER A 32 -3.42 -15.84 8.46
N SER A 33 -4.56 -16.51 8.21
CA SER A 33 -4.56 -17.87 7.68
C SER A 33 -4.00 -17.88 6.26
N THR A 34 -3.08 -18.80 5.98
CA THR A 34 -2.43 -18.97 4.66
C THR A 34 -3.41 -19.20 3.53
N TRP A 35 -4.58 -19.77 3.83
CA TRP A 35 -5.60 -20.01 2.83
C TRP A 35 -6.28 -18.72 2.35
N ILE A 36 -6.31 -17.67 3.17
CA ILE A 36 -6.98 -16.40 2.84
C ILE A 36 -6.30 -15.69 1.65
N PRO A 37 -4.99 -15.37 1.67
CA PRO A 37 -4.35 -14.69 0.54
C PRO A 37 -4.38 -15.56 -0.73
N VAL A 38 -4.17 -16.88 -0.60
CA VAL A 38 -4.17 -17.80 -1.75
C VAL A 38 -5.56 -17.86 -2.39
N THR A 39 -6.61 -18.06 -1.59
CA THR A 39 -7.98 -18.10 -2.12
C THR A 39 -8.41 -16.75 -2.68
N THR A 40 -8.00 -15.63 -2.06
CA THR A 40 -8.24 -14.29 -2.60
C THR A 40 -7.60 -14.11 -3.96
N VAL A 41 -6.31 -14.42 -4.14
CA VAL A 41 -5.62 -14.27 -5.43
C VAL A 41 -6.25 -15.14 -6.52
N LEU A 42 -6.56 -16.41 -6.22
CA LEU A 42 -7.23 -17.29 -7.18
C LEU A 42 -8.62 -16.76 -7.55
N SER A 43 -9.40 -16.34 -6.56
CA SER A 43 -10.73 -15.76 -6.79
C SER A 43 -10.66 -14.45 -7.57
N TYR A 44 -9.61 -13.65 -7.35
CA TYR A 44 -9.35 -12.40 -8.04
C TYR A 44 -9.14 -12.61 -9.54
N PHE A 45 -8.23 -13.51 -9.93
CA PHE A 45 -8.02 -13.84 -11.34
C PHE A 45 -9.31 -14.35 -11.99
N VAL A 46 -10.03 -15.27 -11.35
CA VAL A 46 -11.30 -15.79 -11.87
C VAL A 46 -12.33 -14.67 -12.03
N LEU A 47 -12.48 -13.80 -11.03
CA LEU A 47 -13.43 -12.68 -11.05
C LEU A 47 -13.10 -11.70 -12.18
N ILE A 48 -11.83 -11.35 -12.38
CA ILE A 48 -11.42 -10.42 -13.43
C ILE A 48 -11.74 -10.97 -14.82
N HIS A 49 -11.41 -12.24 -15.09
CA HIS A 49 -11.73 -12.88 -16.37
C HIS A 49 -13.24 -12.98 -16.62
N LEU A 50 -14.02 -13.37 -15.60
CA LEU A 50 -15.48 -13.42 -15.69
C LEU A 50 -16.09 -12.03 -15.92
N LEU A 51 -15.54 -11.01 -15.27
CA LEU A 51 -16.02 -9.64 -15.38
C LEU A 51 -15.68 -9.03 -16.73
N GLN A 52 -14.48 -9.30 -17.27
CA GLN A 52 -14.09 -8.90 -18.64
C GLN A 52 -15.07 -9.47 -19.67
N ASN A 53 -15.32 -10.78 -19.64
CA ASN A 53 -16.26 -11.45 -20.55
C ASN A 53 -17.68 -10.89 -20.43
N LYS A 54 -18.17 -10.65 -19.21
CA LYS A 54 -19.50 -10.04 -19.00
C LYS A 54 -19.58 -8.59 -19.45
N MET A 55 -18.46 -7.86 -19.37
CA MET A 55 -18.41 -6.46 -19.76
C MET A 55 -18.34 -6.27 -21.28
N GLU A 56 -17.91 -7.26 -22.07
CA GLU A 56 -17.87 -7.16 -23.54
C GLU A 56 -19.20 -6.65 -24.12
N LEU A 57 -20.31 -7.21 -23.65
CA LEU A 57 -21.67 -6.89 -24.12
C LEU A 57 -22.30 -5.65 -23.43
N LYS A 58 -21.68 -5.09 -22.38
CA LYS A 58 -22.26 -3.99 -21.58
C LYS A 58 -21.64 -2.63 -21.89
N LYS A 59 -22.36 -1.55 -21.61
CA LYS A 59 -21.82 -0.19 -21.68
C LYS A 59 -20.90 0.10 -20.47
N PRO A 60 -19.87 0.95 -20.61
CA PRO A 60 -18.96 1.25 -19.50
C PRO A 60 -19.69 1.99 -18.37
N PHE A 61 -19.44 1.58 -17.13
CA PHE A 61 -20.06 2.20 -15.95
C PHE A 61 -19.39 3.54 -15.63
N GLN A 62 -20.19 4.58 -15.37
CA GLN A 62 -19.71 5.90 -14.97
C GLN A 62 -19.80 6.09 -13.45
N MET A 63 -18.85 5.52 -12.71
CA MET A 63 -18.82 5.57 -11.23
C MET A 63 -17.78 6.58 -10.72
N ARG A 64 -17.89 7.83 -11.18
CA ARG A 64 -16.89 8.87 -10.87
C ARG A 64 -16.76 9.12 -9.36
N GLY A 65 -17.87 9.19 -8.63
CA GLY A 65 -17.86 9.43 -7.19
C GLY A 65 -17.19 8.30 -6.40
N VAL A 66 -17.50 7.05 -6.73
CA VAL A 66 -16.89 5.86 -6.11
C VAL A 66 -15.39 5.83 -6.35
N LEU A 67 -14.95 6.13 -7.58
CA LEU A 67 -13.52 6.16 -7.91
C LEU A 67 -12.77 7.27 -7.17
N ILE A 68 -13.38 8.46 -7.01
CA ILE A 68 -12.80 9.54 -6.21
C ILE A 68 -12.67 9.11 -4.75
N ALA A 69 -13.74 8.54 -4.17
CA ALA A 69 -13.74 8.10 -2.78
C ALA A 69 -12.70 7.00 -2.53
N HIS A 70 -12.61 6.03 -3.44
CA HIS A 70 -11.64 4.94 -3.38
C HIS A 70 -10.19 5.43 -3.45
N ASN A 71 -9.87 6.28 -4.43
CA ASN A 71 -8.52 6.84 -4.57
C ASN A 71 -8.17 7.77 -3.39
N ALA A 72 -9.13 8.55 -2.89
CA ALA A 72 -8.92 9.41 -1.73
C ALA A 72 -8.67 8.58 -0.46
N PHE A 73 -9.41 7.48 -0.28
CA PHE A 73 -9.21 6.54 0.81
C PHE A 73 -7.81 5.91 0.76
N LEU A 74 -7.39 5.39 -0.39
CA LEU A 74 -6.07 4.79 -0.54
C LEU A 74 -4.93 5.80 -0.36
N CYS A 75 -5.12 7.04 -0.83
CA CYS A 75 -4.17 8.13 -0.58
C CYS A 75 -4.04 8.44 0.92
N LEU A 76 -5.17 8.58 1.63
CA LEU A 76 -5.18 8.92 3.06
C LEU A 76 -4.62 7.76 3.90
N ALA A 77 -5.04 6.52 3.61
CA ALA A 77 -4.53 5.33 4.28
C ALA A 77 -3.01 5.20 4.09
N SER A 78 -2.52 5.39 2.86
CA SER A 78 -1.09 5.34 2.58
C SER A 78 -0.33 6.46 3.29
N LEU A 79 -0.89 7.66 3.37
CA LEU A 79 -0.28 8.79 4.08
C LEU A 79 -0.18 8.55 5.59
N VAL A 80 -1.25 8.05 6.21
CA VAL A 80 -1.27 7.74 7.64
C VAL A 80 -0.25 6.65 7.96
N LEU A 81 -0.22 5.56 7.17
CA LEU A 81 0.75 4.48 7.36
C LEU A 81 2.18 4.95 7.11
N PHE A 82 2.41 5.80 6.11
CA PHE A 82 3.72 6.37 5.83
C PHE A 82 4.23 7.23 6.98
N ILE A 83 3.40 8.15 7.50
CA ILE A 83 3.78 9.02 8.62
C ILE A 83 4.07 8.18 9.87
N TRP A 84 3.24 7.17 10.15
CA TRP A 84 3.44 6.30 11.30
C TRP A 84 4.71 5.45 11.17
N LEU A 85 4.94 4.81 10.02
CA LEU A 85 6.14 4.01 9.78
C LEU A 85 7.40 4.87 9.80
N PHE A 86 7.39 5.98 9.06
CA PHE A 86 8.52 6.91 9.00
C PHE A 86 8.84 7.49 10.37
N GLY A 87 7.83 7.96 11.11
CA GLY A 87 8.00 8.47 12.46
C GLY A 87 8.59 7.44 13.41
N THR A 88 8.13 6.18 13.33
CA THR A 88 8.67 5.07 14.13
C THR A 88 10.15 4.81 13.81
N ILE A 89 10.54 4.79 12.54
CA ILE A 89 11.94 4.57 12.14
C ILE A 89 12.81 5.76 12.53
N VAL A 90 12.39 6.99 12.26
CA VAL A 90 13.12 8.21 12.62
C VAL A 90 13.34 8.30 14.13
N TYR A 91 12.28 8.14 14.93
CA TYR A 91 12.38 8.16 16.38
C TYR A 91 13.41 7.16 16.91
N ARG A 92 13.39 5.93 16.38
CA ARG A 92 14.33 4.88 16.79
C ARG A 92 15.77 5.14 16.35
N THR A 93 15.96 5.78 15.20
CA THR A 93 17.29 6.16 14.71
C THR A 93 17.94 7.23 15.60
N PHE A 94 17.17 8.24 16.02
CA PHE A 94 17.68 9.37 16.80
C PHE A 94 17.71 9.14 18.32
N ASP A 95 16.84 8.29 18.87
CA ASP A 95 16.76 8.05 20.32
C ASP A 95 17.75 6.97 20.83
N GLN A 96 18.25 6.10 19.95
CA GLN A 96 19.04 4.92 20.33
C GLN A 96 20.45 4.88 19.70
N ASP A 97 20.94 5.98 19.09
CA ASP A 97 22.19 6.00 18.30
C ASP A 97 22.28 4.79 17.33
N ALA A 98 21.18 4.53 16.62
CA ALA A 98 21.01 3.27 15.91
C ALA A 98 21.99 3.17 14.73
N THR A 99 22.93 2.23 14.82
CA THR A 99 23.70 1.79 13.66
C THR A 99 22.78 1.08 12.65
N PRO A 100 23.10 1.05 11.35
CA PRO A 100 22.32 0.29 10.35
C PRO A 100 22.10 -1.18 10.75
N HIS A 101 23.04 -1.78 11.48
CA HIS A 101 22.89 -3.12 12.05
C HIS A 101 21.76 -3.21 13.08
N TYR A 102 21.58 -2.18 13.93
CA TYR A 102 20.47 -2.12 14.86
C TYR A 102 19.12 -2.02 14.14
N LEU A 103 19.06 -1.30 13.01
CA LEU A 103 17.83 -1.19 12.20
C LEU A 103 17.48 -2.45 11.39
N LEU A 104 18.40 -3.41 11.28
CA LEU A 104 18.18 -4.62 10.49
C LEU A 104 18.12 -5.89 11.37
N CYS A 105 18.98 -5.99 12.38
CA CYS A 105 19.19 -7.21 13.15
C CYS A 105 18.79 -7.08 14.63
N SER A 106 18.18 -5.98 15.06
CA SER A 106 17.80 -5.81 16.47
C SER A 106 16.55 -6.59 16.84
N GLU A 107 16.66 -7.37 17.91
CA GLU A 107 15.53 -8.07 18.53
C GLU A 107 14.42 -7.09 18.97
N LYS A 108 14.79 -5.85 19.33
CA LYS A 108 13.81 -4.80 19.66
C LYS A 108 12.95 -4.38 18.47
N MET A 109 13.46 -4.49 17.24
CA MET A 109 12.67 -4.24 16.04
C MET A 109 11.85 -5.45 15.63
N HIS A 110 12.41 -6.65 15.78
CA HIS A 110 11.67 -7.90 15.54
C HIS A 110 10.47 -8.04 16.47
N ASN A 111 10.60 -7.63 17.73
CA ASN A 111 9.58 -7.77 18.76
C ASN A 111 8.65 -6.55 18.90
N ASN A 112 8.75 -5.56 18.01
CA ASN A 112 7.98 -4.32 18.13
C ASN A 112 6.53 -4.51 17.63
N GLY A 113 5.57 -4.50 18.55
CA GLY A 113 4.16 -4.68 18.22
C GLY A 113 3.59 -3.58 17.33
N SER A 114 4.04 -2.33 17.47
CA SER A 114 3.59 -1.23 16.61
C SER A 114 3.98 -1.46 15.15
N LEU A 115 5.19 -1.97 14.89
CA LEU A 115 5.62 -2.30 13.52
C LEU A 115 4.78 -3.44 12.94
N HIS A 116 4.46 -4.45 13.75
CA HIS A 116 3.62 -5.57 13.31
C HIS A 116 2.22 -5.08 12.93
N ILE A 117 1.62 -4.15 13.69
CA ILE A 117 0.32 -3.56 13.33
C ILE A 117 0.42 -2.78 12.02
N ILE A 118 1.46 -1.96 11.83
CA ILE A 118 1.65 -1.21 10.58
C ILE A 118 1.75 -2.17 9.39
N TYR A 119 2.53 -3.26 9.51
CA TYR A 119 2.66 -4.27 8.46
C TYR A 119 1.35 -4.97 8.18
N TRP A 120 0.55 -5.25 9.20
CA TRP A 120 -0.78 -5.82 9.05
C TRP A 120 -1.75 -4.86 8.34
N LEU A 121 -1.76 -3.58 8.72
CA LEU A 121 -2.59 -2.57 8.06
C LEU A 121 -2.16 -2.36 6.61
N ASN A 122 -0.86 -2.36 6.33
CA ASN A 122 -0.34 -2.32 4.96
C ASN A 122 -0.74 -3.56 4.15
N ASN A 123 -0.80 -4.74 4.77
CA ASN A 123 -1.30 -5.92 4.10
C ASN A 123 -2.79 -5.78 3.76
N LEU A 124 -3.61 -5.21 4.65
CA LEU A 124 -5.02 -4.92 4.39
C LEU A 124 -5.22 -3.92 3.24
N THR A 125 -4.37 -2.90 3.11
CA THR A 125 -4.47 -1.97 1.97
C THR A 125 -4.20 -2.69 0.64
N LYS A 126 -3.33 -3.71 0.60
CA LYS A 126 -3.13 -4.54 -0.61
C LYS A 126 -4.37 -5.31 -1.04
N TYR A 127 -5.15 -5.83 -0.09
CA TYR A 127 -6.46 -6.41 -0.42
C TYR A 127 -7.41 -5.38 -1.03
N TRP A 128 -7.36 -4.13 -0.54
CA TRP A 128 -8.19 -3.04 -1.06
C TRP A 128 -7.76 -2.57 -2.46
N GLU A 129 -6.46 -2.58 -2.74
CA GLU A 129 -5.89 -2.25 -4.06
C GLU A 129 -6.40 -3.19 -5.18
N LEU A 130 -6.80 -4.43 -4.87
CA LEU A 130 -7.40 -5.34 -5.85
C LEU A 130 -8.69 -4.77 -6.49
N LEU A 131 -9.37 -3.83 -5.83
CA LEU A 131 -10.55 -3.17 -6.40
C LEU A 131 -10.18 -2.23 -7.55
N ASP A 132 -8.93 -1.78 -7.68
CA ASP A 132 -8.49 -0.92 -8.78
C ASP A 132 -8.69 -1.60 -10.14
N THR A 133 -8.28 -2.87 -10.25
CA THR A 133 -8.45 -3.63 -11.49
C THR A 133 -9.92 -3.90 -11.79
N VAL A 134 -10.73 -4.16 -10.76
CA VAL A 134 -12.19 -4.29 -10.90
C VAL A 134 -12.79 -3.01 -11.48
N PHE A 135 -12.40 -1.84 -10.98
CA PHE A 135 -12.88 -0.56 -11.52
C PHE A 135 -12.39 -0.30 -12.95
N LEU A 136 -11.18 -0.72 -13.31
CA LEU A 136 -10.67 -0.62 -14.68
C LEU A 136 -11.51 -1.46 -15.65
N VAL A 137 -11.81 -2.71 -15.29
CA VAL A 137 -12.65 -3.61 -16.10
C VAL A 137 -14.07 -3.04 -16.25
N LEU A 138 -14.69 -2.57 -15.16
CA LEU A 138 -16.03 -1.96 -15.19
C LEU A 138 -16.11 -0.70 -16.07
N ARG A 139 -14.99 -0.01 -16.26
CA ARG A 139 -14.89 1.17 -17.14
C ARG A 139 -14.47 0.83 -18.56
N LYS A 140 -14.29 -0.45 -18.91
CA LYS A 140 -13.73 -0.90 -20.19
C LYS A 140 -12.39 -0.24 -20.51
N LYS A 141 -11.54 -0.07 -19.50
CA LYS A 141 -10.15 0.34 -19.70
C LYS A 141 -9.29 -0.90 -19.90
N PRO A 142 -8.31 -0.86 -20.82
CA PRO A 142 -7.42 -1.99 -21.02
C PRO A 142 -6.66 -2.25 -19.71
N VAL A 143 -6.81 -3.44 -19.16
CA VAL A 143 -6.02 -3.92 -18.03
C VAL A 143 -4.78 -4.56 -18.62
N LEU A 144 -3.60 -4.03 -18.28
CA LEU A 144 -2.35 -4.66 -18.67
C LEU A 144 -2.18 -5.94 -17.85
N PHE A 145 -1.74 -7.03 -18.50
CA PHE A 145 -1.45 -8.29 -17.82
C PHE A 145 -0.46 -8.10 -16.66
N LEU A 146 0.52 -7.22 -16.85
CA LEU A 146 1.51 -6.91 -15.83
C LEU A 146 0.89 -6.30 -14.58
N HIS A 147 -0.06 -5.38 -14.74
CA HIS A 147 -0.77 -4.75 -13.63
C HIS A 147 -1.61 -5.76 -12.83
N GLU A 148 -2.35 -6.63 -13.51
CA GLU A 148 -3.15 -7.67 -12.85
C GLU A 148 -2.27 -8.67 -12.09
N TYR A 149 -1.19 -9.14 -12.71
CA TYR A 149 -0.23 -10.04 -12.08
C TYR A 149 0.49 -9.40 -10.89
N HIS A 150 0.92 -8.14 -11.04
CA HIS A 150 1.63 -7.39 -10.02
C HIS A 150 0.80 -7.19 -8.74
N HIS A 151 -0.48 -6.83 -8.87
CA HIS A 151 -1.38 -6.72 -7.71
C HIS A 151 -1.56 -8.04 -6.97
N GLY A 152 -1.62 -9.17 -7.69
CA GLY A 152 -1.64 -10.50 -7.07
C GLY A 152 -0.32 -10.88 -6.40
N ALA A 153 0.81 -10.61 -7.06
CA ALA A 153 2.14 -10.94 -6.56
C ALA A 153 2.52 -10.12 -5.31
N THR A 154 2.24 -8.82 -5.32
CA THR A 154 2.53 -7.92 -4.17
C THR A 154 1.76 -8.32 -2.92
N LEU A 155 0.50 -8.76 -3.06
CA LEU A 155 -0.30 -9.28 -1.94
C LEU A 155 0.31 -10.55 -1.32
N LEU A 156 0.78 -11.48 -2.15
CA LEU A 156 1.42 -12.71 -1.67
C LEU A 156 2.77 -12.41 -1.02
N LEU A 157 3.55 -11.50 -1.60
CA LEU A 157 4.85 -11.09 -1.09
C LEU A 157 4.74 -10.40 0.27
N THR A 158 3.81 -9.45 0.42
CA THR A 158 3.60 -8.76 1.71
C THR A 158 3.12 -9.72 2.78
N TRP A 159 2.25 -10.68 2.41
CA TRP A 159 1.80 -11.71 3.34
C TRP A 159 2.93 -12.67 3.76
N SER A 160 3.79 -13.12 2.83
CA SER A 160 4.91 -14.00 3.18
C SER A 160 5.94 -13.31 4.08
N GLN A 161 6.28 -12.05 3.78
CA GLN A 161 7.18 -11.23 4.59
C GLN A 161 6.64 -10.99 6.00
N GLN A 162 5.33 -10.78 6.12
CA GLN A 162 4.65 -10.62 7.40
C GLN A 162 4.68 -11.92 8.23
N ARG A 163 4.47 -13.07 7.58
CA ARG A 163 4.53 -14.40 8.23
C ARG A 163 5.92 -14.74 8.77
N GLU A 164 6.97 -14.35 8.05
CA GLU A 164 8.36 -14.57 8.47
C GLU A 164 8.86 -13.53 9.48
N HIS A 165 8.04 -12.54 9.82
CA HIS A 165 8.41 -11.45 10.73
C HIS A 165 9.72 -10.76 10.34
N SER A 166 9.93 -10.57 9.04
CA SER A 166 11.14 -9.96 8.53
C SER A 166 11.27 -8.53 9.05
N THR A 167 12.39 -8.22 9.70
CA THR A 167 12.69 -6.89 10.23
C THR A 167 13.01 -5.89 9.13
N VAL A 168 13.37 -6.35 7.93
CA VAL A 168 13.83 -5.49 6.81
C VAL A 168 12.67 -5.03 5.92
N GLN A 169 11.47 -5.56 6.12
CA GLN A 169 10.30 -5.25 5.27
C GLN A 169 9.84 -3.78 5.35
N TRP A 170 10.28 -2.98 6.33
CA TRP A 170 9.93 -1.56 6.40
C TRP A 170 10.45 -0.75 5.21
N VAL A 171 11.61 -1.11 4.63
CA VAL A 171 12.20 -0.37 3.50
C VAL A 171 11.29 -0.43 2.26
N PRO A 172 10.94 -1.63 1.72
CA PRO A 172 10.06 -1.70 0.56
C PRO A 172 8.66 -1.16 0.86
N ILE A 173 8.13 -1.37 2.08
CA ILE A 173 6.82 -0.83 2.47
C ILE A 173 6.82 0.71 2.46
N LEU A 174 7.84 1.35 3.02
CA LEU A 174 7.92 2.81 3.07
C LEU A 174 8.00 3.42 1.66
N LEU A 175 8.83 2.85 0.78
CA LEU A 175 8.94 3.28 -0.61
C LEU A 175 7.62 3.11 -1.35
N ASN A 176 6.98 1.95 -1.20
CA ASN A 176 5.71 1.66 -1.82
C ASN A 176 4.61 2.63 -1.36
N LEU A 177 4.47 2.85 -0.05
CA LEU A 177 3.54 3.83 0.51
C LEU A 177 3.80 5.25 -0.04
N GLY A 178 5.07 5.64 -0.17
CA GLY A 178 5.45 6.93 -0.77
C GLY A 178 4.95 7.09 -2.21
N VAL A 179 5.16 6.08 -3.05
CA VAL A 179 4.66 6.06 -4.43
C VAL A 179 3.13 6.09 -4.47
N HIS A 180 2.46 5.31 -3.61
CA HIS A 180 1.00 5.27 -3.55
C HIS A 180 0.37 6.60 -3.15
N ILE A 181 0.98 7.36 -2.23
CA ILE A 181 0.52 8.71 -1.88
C ILE A 181 0.50 9.59 -3.13
N VAL A 182 1.61 9.63 -3.89
CA VAL A 182 1.73 10.49 -5.08
C VAL A 182 0.75 10.04 -6.18
N MET A 183 0.69 8.74 -6.44
CA MET A 183 -0.13 8.17 -7.50
C MET A 183 -1.63 8.35 -7.24
N TYR A 184 -2.13 7.99 -6.05
CA TYR A 184 -3.56 8.12 -5.72
C TYR A 184 -3.99 9.58 -5.51
N TYR A 185 -3.10 10.44 -5.02
CA TYR A 185 -3.35 11.89 -4.97
C TYR A 185 -3.60 12.45 -6.37
N TYR A 186 -2.74 12.09 -7.33
CA TYR A 186 -2.90 12.49 -8.72
C TYR A 186 -4.21 11.95 -9.34
N TYR A 187 -4.56 10.69 -9.07
CA TYR A 187 -5.82 10.11 -9.57
C TYR A 187 -7.06 10.74 -8.95
N THR A 188 -7.02 11.11 -7.67
CA THR A 188 -8.10 11.84 -6.99
C THR A 188 -8.32 13.21 -7.64
N LEU A 189 -7.25 13.96 -7.88
CA LEU A 189 -7.30 15.27 -8.55
C LEU A 189 -7.79 15.17 -10.00
N SER A 190 -7.26 14.20 -10.76
CA SER A 190 -7.68 13.93 -12.13
C SER A 190 -9.16 13.56 -12.21
N ALA A 191 -9.64 12.74 -11.27
CA ALA A 191 -11.04 12.37 -11.18
C ALA A 191 -11.93 13.55 -10.69
N ALA A 192 -11.43 14.45 -9.85
CA ALA A 192 -12.12 15.65 -9.40
C ALA A 192 -12.28 16.74 -10.49
N LYS A 193 -11.62 16.60 -11.66
CA LYS A 193 -11.57 17.62 -12.74
C LYS A 193 -11.02 18.98 -12.27
N ILE A 194 -10.29 19.00 -11.16
CA ILE A 194 -9.56 20.19 -10.74
C ILE A 194 -8.35 20.29 -11.68
N ARG A 195 -8.34 21.31 -12.54
CA ARG A 195 -7.19 21.60 -13.39
C ARG A 195 -6.03 22.00 -12.49
N THR A 196 -5.14 21.06 -12.16
CA THR A 196 -3.86 21.41 -11.54
C THR A 196 -3.04 22.18 -12.56
N SER A 197 -2.52 23.35 -12.16
CA SER A 197 -1.67 24.22 -12.96
C SER A 197 -0.25 23.66 -13.21
N CYS A 198 -0.09 22.34 -13.20
CA CYS A 198 1.11 21.65 -13.66
C CYS A 198 0.80 21.09 -15.06
N PRO A 199 1.06 21.86 -16.13
CA PRO A 199 0.82 21.42 -17.49
C PRO A 199 2.01 20.54 -17.89
N ASN A 200 1.74 19.30 -18.27
CA ASN A 200 2.56 18.56 -19.23
C ASN A 200 4.01 18.20 -18.85
N GLN A 201 4.33 17.88 -17.58
CA GLN A 201 5.64 17.24 -17.31
C GLN A 201 5.66 15.74 -17.70
N PHE A 202 4.49 15.10 -17.87
CA PHE A 202 4.38 13.74 -18.37
C PHE A 202 3.62 13.74 -19.70
N PRO A 203 4.31 13.67 -20.85
CA PRO A 203 3.65 13.57 -22.14
C PRO A 203 3.03 12.18 -22.24
N GLY A 204 1.73 12.13 -22.56
CA GLY A 204 1.03 10.91 -22.94
C GLY A 204 0.29 10.21 -21.80
N LYS A 205 -0.97 9.87 -22.06
CA LYS A 205 -1.79 8.96 -21.24
C LYS A 205 -1.19 7.55 -21.06
N ALA A 206 -0.09 7.25 -21.76
CA ALA A 206 0.71 6.04 -21.64
C ALA A 206 1.83 6.15 -20.58
N SER A 207 2.31 7.35 -20.22
CA SER A 207 3.51 7.49 -19.38
C SER A 207 3.27 7.37 -17.88
N LEU A 208 2.07 7.61 -17.37
CA LEU A 208 1.78 7.49 -15.93
C LEU A 208 1.52 6.05 -15.48
N ASN A 209 0.86 5.24 -16.32
CA ASN A 209 0.78 3.81 -16.08
C ASN A 209 2.16 3.17 -16.22
N GLN A 210 2.95 3.61 -17.21
CA GLN A 210 4.34 3.17 -17.38
C GLN A 210 5.23 3.58 -16.20
N VAL A 211 5.17 4.84 -15.72
CA VAL A 211 5.96 5.30 -14.56
C VAL A 211 5.50 4.65 -13.26
N ALA A 212 4.20 4.42 -13.07
CA ALA A 212 3.70 3.67 -11.92
C ALA A 212 4.14 2.20 -12.00
N GLU A 213 4.07 1.56 -13.17
CA GLU A 213 4.56 0.19 -13.39
C GLU A 213 6.09 0.11 -13.22
N ASP A 214 6.86 1.03 -13.79
CA ASP A 214 8.33 1.08 -13.74
C ASP A 214 8.85 1.35 -12.31
N PHE A 215 8.22 2.24 -11.53
CA PHE A 215 8.60 2.47 -10.13
C PHE A 215 8.14 1.35 -9.19
N HIS A 216 6.98 0.73 -9.45
CA HIS A 216 6.56 -0.47 -8.72
C HIS A 216 7.46 -1.68 -9.01
N PHE A 217 8.06 -1.78 -10.20
CA PHE A 217 9.01 -2.83 -10.58
C PHE A 217 10.41 -2.65 -10.00
N CYS A 218 10.84 -1.40 -9.79
CA CYS A 218 12.22 -1.11 -9.38
C CYS A 218 12.49 -1.35 -7.88
N PHE A 219 11.44 -1.52 -7.06
CA PHE A 219 11.55 -1.52 -5.59
C PHE A 219 10.77 -2.63 -4.88
N ALA A 220 10.31 -3.66 -5.61
CA ALA A 220 9.70 -4.88 -5.07
C ALA A 220 10.69 -6.05 -5.07
#